data_AF-A0A6P7SW70-F1
#
_entry.id   AF-A0A6P7SW70-F1
#
_cell.length_a   1.000
_cell.length_b   1.000
_cell.length_c   1.000
_cell.angle_alpha   90.00
_cell.angle_beta   90.00
_cell.angle_gamma   90.00
#
_symmetry.space_group_name_H-M   'P 1'
#
loop_
_entity.id
_entity.type
_entity.pdbx_description
1 polymer ?
#
loop_
_entity_poly.entity_id
_entity_poly.type
_entity_poly.pdbx_seq_one_letter_code
_entity_poly.pdbx_strand_id
1 'polypeptide(L)'
;MTMTLIDQGVRNVANFRRKLKTCLEINTATESKEKSQLEELELFTKYYQLWKGNNVQNNNTYYSIPKFYCQLPLEEEILLQKVREEARALFLQRRSRVLLGNEELQHLWFLLDKHHTPPLVADEQMINYHDFLKVAEQAGSKCKSFFTATIFGKLYQNENYGRIPIMQFFNYVMRKVWLHQTRIGLSLYDVTGLGYLKETDLENYILELIPTLPRNSQLHTWIIKGGYRLNILERSFYSFYVCTAVRKFFFFLDPMRTGKIKILDILACGFLDNLLELRDEELSKEMQESNWFSAPSALRVYGQYLNLDKDHNGMLSKEELSRYGTGTLTDVFLDRIFQECLTYDGEMDYKTYLDFVLALENRKEPQSLQYLFRILDVQQKGYLDTFSLNYFYRAIQEQMKRHKQEPILFEDVRDEIFDMVKPKEPFKITLQDLIHSGKGDTVLSILIDLNDFWTYENREYIVLDGSKEEDEIYKI
;
A
#
# COMPACT_ATOMS: atom_id res chain seq x y z
N MET A 1 -3.89 -45.40 -35.13
CA MET A 1 -3.23 -44.15 -35.56
C MET A 1 -2.29 -43.54 -34.51
N THR A 2 -2.36 -43.93 -33.24
CA THR A 2 -1.51 -43.38 -32.16
C THR A 2 -0.14 -44.07 -32.04
N MET A 3 0.02 -45.34 -32.41
CA MET A 3 1.33 -46.02 -32.39
C MET A 3 2.29 -45.56 -33.51
N THR A 4 1.79 -44.98 -34.60
CA THR A 4 2.62 -44.53 -35.73
C THR A 4 3.30 -43.18 -35.49
N LEU A 5 2.73 -42.32 -34.62
CA LEU A 5 3.28 -40.99 -34.31
C LEU A 5 4.42 -41.05 -33.28
N ILE A 6 4.30 -41.95 -32.29
CA ILE A 6 5.35 -42.18 -31.29
C ILE A 6 6.60 -42.78 -31.96
N ASP A 7 6.40 -43.73 -32.89
CA ASP A 7 7.50 -44.37 -33.61
C ASP A 7 8.20 -43.41 -34.60
N GLN A 8 7.47 -42.44 -35.17
CA GLN A 8 8.05 -41.33 -35.94
C GLN A 8 8.84 -40.35 -35.05
N GLY A 9 8.33 -40.03 -33.86
CA GLY A 9 9.01 -39.18 -32.88
C GLY A 9 10.35 -39.76 -32.41
N VAL A 10 10.37 -41.05 -32.07
CA VAL A 10 11.57 -41.77 -31.62
C VAL A 10 12.60 -41.90 -32.74
N ARG A 11 12.17 -42.21 -33.97
CA ARG A 11 13.06 -42.25 -35.15
C ARG A 11 13.66 -40.89 -35.47
N ASN A 12 12.91 -39.80 -35.28
CA ASN A 12 13.39 -38.44 -35.52
C ASN A 12 14.42 -37.99 -34.47
N VAL A 13 14.25 -38.35 -33.21
CA VAL A 13 15.23 -38.09 -32.14
C VAL A 13 16.53 -38.89 -32.35
N ALA A 14 16.42 -40.14 -32.80
CA ALA A 14 17.58 -40.96 -33.15
C ALA A 14 18.35 -40.38 -34.35
N ASN A 15 17.64 -39.87 -35.36
CA ASN A 15 18.25 -39.22 -36.53
C ASN A 15 18.92 -37.89 -36.16
N PHE A 16 18.32 -37.13 -35.24
CA PHE A 16 18.90 -35.90 -34.70
C PHE A 16 20.20 -36.18 -33.94
N ARG A 17 20.21 -37.14 -33.01
CA ARG A 17 21.44 -37.55 -32.30
C ARG A 17 22.53 -38.03 -33.25
N ARG A 18 22.17 -38.76 -34.30
CA ARG A 18 23.13 -39.24 -35.30
C ARG A 18 23.74 -38.07 -36.08
N LYS A 19 22.93 -37.12 -36.56
CA LYS A 19 23.40 -35.91 -37.24
C LYS A 19 24.26 -35.01 -36.33
N LEU A 20 23.89 -34.86 -35.06
CA LEU A 20 24.65 -34.09 -34.08
C LEU A 20 26.01 -34.72 -33.81
N LYS A 21 26.08 -36.05 -33.76
CA LYS A 21 27.33 -36.80 -33.64
C LYS A 21 28.21 -36.64 -34.89
N THR A 22 27.62 -36.67 -36.08
CA THR A 22 28.34 -36.40 -37.34
C THR A 22 28.86 -34.96 -37.41
N CYS A 23 28.08 -33.97 -36.95
CA CYS A 23 28.53 -32.58 -36.87
C CYS A 23 29.64 -32.36 -35.83
N LEU A 24 29.62 -33.09 -34.70
CA LEU A 24 30.68 -33.08 -33.70
C LEU A 24 31.97 -33.73 -34.22
N GLU A 25 31.87 -34.77 -35.04
CA GLU A 25 33.03 -35.45 -35.67
C GLU A 25 33.65 -34.62 -36.83
N ILE A 26 32.89 -33.70 -37.45
CA ILE A 26 33.37 -32.79 -38.50
C ILE A 26 34.10 -31.56 -37.92
N ASN A 27 33.92 -31.25 -36.64
CA ASN A 27 34.42 -30.04 -36.00
C ASN A 27 35.89 -30.08 -35.54
N THR A 28 36.76 -30.75 -36.30
CA THR A 28 38.23 -30.66 -36.14
C THR A 28 38.89 -29.72 -37.15
N ALA A 29 38.13 -28.87 -37.84
CA ALA A 29 38.67 -27.81 -38.70
C ALA A 29 38.24 -26.44 -38.19
N THR A 30 39.23 -25.64 -37.81
CA THR A 30 39.13 -24.26 -37.33
C THR A 30 38.65 -23.31 -38.43
N GLU A 31 37.34 -23.24 -38.67
CA GLU A 31 36.73 -22.17 -39.48
C GLU A 31 35.54 -21.53 -38.73
N SER A 32 35.80 -20.32 -38.22
CA SER A 32 34.88 -19.28 -37.72
C SER A 32 33.71 -19.71 -36.82
N LYS A 33 33.93 -19.61 -35.50
CA LYS A 33 32.88 -19.65 -34.45
C LYS A 33 31.66 -18.76 -34.75
N GLU A 34 31.85 -17.63 -35.43
CA GLU A 34 30.76 -16.69 -35.76
C GLU A 34 29.81 -17.22 -36.83
N LYS A 35 30.30 -17.93 -37.86
CA LYS A 35 29.42 -18.60 -38.85
C LYS A 35 28.61 -19.72 -38.20
N SER A 36 29.25 -20.50 -37.33
CA SER A 36 28.57 -21.59 -36.61
C SER A 36 27.45 -21.06 -35.70
N GLN A 37 27.63 -19.90 -35.06
CA GLN A 37 26.58 -19.26 -34.25
C GLN A 37 25.44 -18.72 -35.11
N LEU A 38 25.73 -18.19 -36.30
CA LEU A 38 24.70 -17.71 -37.22
C LEU A 38 23.87 -18.88 -37.78
N GLU A 39 24.53 -19.98 -38.15
CA GLU A 39 23.87 -21.21 -38.59
C GLU A 39 23.02 -21.84 -37.47
N GLU A 40 23.51 -21.84 -36.22
CA GLU A 40 22.72 -22.26 -35.05
C GLU A 40 21.50 -21.36 -34.84
N LEU A 41 21.64 -20.03 -35.00
CA LEU A 41 20.52 -19.09 -34.87
C LEU A 41 19.48 -19.29 -35.98
N GLU A 42 19.91 -19.56 -37.20
CA GLU A 42 19.03 -19.88 -38.32
C GLU A 42 18.31 -21.22 -38.13
N LEU A 43 19.03 -22.26 -37.70
CA LEU A 43 18.45 -23.56 -37.36
C LEU A 43 17.45 -23.43 -36.20
N PHE A 44 17.81 -22.69 -35.15
CA PHE A 44 16.93 -22.39 -34.03
C PHE A 44 15.67 -21.66 -34.51
N THR A 45 15.81 -20.62 -35.33
CA THR A 45 14.67 -19.86 -35.87
C THR A 45 13.76 -20.75 -36.72
N LYS A 46 14.34 -21.61 -37.55
CA LYS A 46 13.61 -22.56 -38.40
C LYS A 46 12.85 -23.59 -37.58
N TYR A 47 13.50 -24.24 -36.60
CA TYR A 47 12.83 -25.23 -35.75
C TYR A 47 11.83 -24.57 -34.79
N TYR A 48 12.13 -23.38 -34.27
CA TYR A 48 11.18 -22.58 -33.49
C TYR A 48 9.93 -22.25 -34.32
N GLN A 49 10.06 -21.81 -35.57
CA GLN A 49 8.91 -21.55 -36.44
C GLN A 49 8.09 -22.82 -36.73
N LEU A 50 8.76 -23.97 -36.94
CA LEU A 50 8.09 -25.25 -37.17
C LEU A 50 7.41 -25.80 -35.90
N TRP A 51 8.01 -25.59 -34.72
CA TRP A 51 7.56 -26.14 -33.44
C TRP A 51 6.69 -25.18 -32.63
N LYS A 52 6.64 -23.89 -32.97
CA LYS A 52 5.69 -22.91 -32.42
C LYS A 52 4.24 -23.38 -32.58
N GLY A 53 4.02 -24.38 -33.43
CA GLY A 53 2.74 -25.04 -33.62
C GLY A 53 1.81 -24.09 -34.36
N ASN A 54 1.39 -24.50 -35.55
CA ASN A 54 0.16 -23.97 -36.15
C ASN A 54 -1.08 -24.46 -35.37
N ASN A 55 -1.05 -24.35 -34.04
CA ASN A 55 -2.21 -24.38 -33.15
C ASN A 55 -2.73 -22.96 -32.90
N VAL A 56 -2.43 -22.02 -33.80
CA VAL A 56 -3.44 -21.05 -34.17
C VAL A 56 -4.42 -21.79 -35.09
N GLN A 57 -5.25 -22.65 -34.51
CA GLN A 57 -6.62 -22.66 -35.02
C GLN A 57 -7.02 -21.19 -34.97
N ASN A 58 -7.21 -20.60 -36.14
CA ASN A 58 -7.75 -19.26 -36.31
C ASN A 58 -9.14 -19.24 -35.64
N ASN A 59 -9.16 -19.10 -34.33
CA ASN A 59 -10.33 -18.65 -33.61
C ASN A 59 -10.51 -17.21 -34.11
N ASN A 60 -11.36 -17.08 -35.13
CA ASN A 60 -11.72 -15.83 -35.83
C ASN A 60 -12.11 -14.71 -34.84
N THR A 61 -12.44 -15.09 -33.60
CA THR A 61 -12.71 -14.21 -32.46
C THR A 61 -11.50 -13.44 -31.97
N TYR A 62 -10.27 -13.96 -32.04
CA TYR A 62 -9.07 -13.22 -31.56
C TYR A 62 -8.65 -12.06 -32.46
N TYR A 63 -9.17 -12.00 -33.69
CA TYR A 63 -9.04 -10.82 -34.56
C TYR A 63 -9.92 -9.66 -34.06
N SER A 64 -11.07 -9.97 -33.43
CA SER A 64 -12.03 -8.99 -32.91
C SER A 64 -11.83 -8.68 -31.43
N ILE A 65 -11.42 -9.68 -30.63
CA ILE A 65 -11.21 -9.58 -29.19
C ILE A 65 -9.80 -10.07 -28.87
N PRO A 66 -8.86 -9.18 -28.54
CA PRO A 66 -7.51 -9.58 -28.15
C PRO A 66 -7.53 -10.58 -27.00
N LYS A 67 -6.57 -11.49 -26.97
CA LYS A 67 -6.38 -12.40 -25.84
C LYS A 67 -6.12 -11.57 -24.57
N PHE A 68 -7.11 -11.51 -23.68
CA PHE A 68 -7.07 -10.70 -22.46
C PHE A 68 -6.62 -11.50 -21.23
N TYR A 69 -6.60 -12.83 -21.32
CA TYR A 69 -6.13 -13.71 -20.25
C TYR A 69 -5.02 -14.64 -20.75
N CYS A 70 -3.90 -14.61 -20.04
CA CYS A 70 -2.79 -15.54 -20.22
C CYS A 70 -2.60 -16.28 -18.90
N GLN A 71 -2.88 -17.58 -18.92
CA GLN A 71 -2.66 -18.45 -17.77
C GLN A 71 -1.19 -18.39 -17.33
N LEU A 72 -0.97 -18.35 -16.02
CA LEU A 72 0.37 -18.40 -15.45
C LEU A 72 0.95 -19.81 -15.63
N PRO A 73 2.27 -19.94 -15.86
CA PRO A 73 2.93 -21.24 -15.85
C PRO A 73 2.73 -21.93 -14.50
N LEU A 74 2.54 -23.25 -14.53
CA LEU A 74 2.44 -24.06 -13.32
C LEU A 74 3.80 -24.13 -12.60
N GLU A 75 3.81 -24.48 -11.31
CA GLU A 75 5.05 -24.62 -10.51
C GLU A 75 6.02 -25.67 -11.07
N GLU A 76 5.48 -26.68 -11.77
CA GLU A 76 6.27 -27.72 -12.43
C GLU A 76 6.98 -27.22 -13.70
N GLU A 77 6.56 -26.08 -14.26
CA GLU A 77 7.06 -25.53 -15.53
C GLU A 77 8.20 -24.50 -15.32
N ILE A 78 9.27 -24.93 -14.65
CA ILE A 78 10.40 -24.08 -14.21
C ILE A 78 10.98 -23.22 -15.36
N LEU A 79 11.12 -23.78 -16.56
CA LEU A 79 11.68 -23.06 -17.71
C LEU A 79 10.76 -21.91 -18.16
N LEU A 80 9.44 -22.13 -18.20
CA LEU A 80 8.49 -21.09 -18.59
C LEU A 80 8.41 -19.98 -17.55
N GLN A 81 8.54 -20.32 -16.26
CA GLN A 81 8.66 -19.34 -15.18
C GLN A 81 9.89 -18.46 -15.34
N LYS A 82 11.08 -19.05 -15.51
CA LYS A 82 12.32 -18.28 -15.70
C LYS A 82 12.30 -17.41 -16.95
N VAL A 83 11.77 -17.92 -18.07
CA VAL A 83 11.63 -17.13 -19.30
C VAL A 83 10.68 -15.95 -19.08
N ARG A 84 9.59 -16.15 -18.33
CA ARG A 84 8.65 -15.08 -17.97
C ARG A 84 9.32 -14.04 -17.06
N GLU A 85 10.06 -14.46 -16.05
CA GLU A 85 10.81 -13.59 -15.15
C GLU A 85 11.80 -12.70 -15.92
N GLU A 86 12.63 -13.30 -16.77
CA GLU A 86 13.60 -12.57 -17.61
C GLU A 86 12.91 -11.62 -18.60
N ALA A 87 11.86 -12.09 -19.29
CA ALA A 87 11.10 -11.25 -20.22
C ALA A 87 10.49 -10.03 -19.50
N ARG A 88 10.03 -10.20 -18.26
CA ARG A 88 9.49 -9.12 -17.43
C ARG A 88 10.57 -8.18 -16.93
N ALA A 89 11.70 -8.69 -16.45
CA ALA A 89 12.84 -7.88 -16.04
C ALA A 89 13.32 -7.00 -17.20
N LEU A 90 13.47 -7.55 -18.40
CA LEU A 90 13.81 -6.80 -19.60
C LEU A 90 12.75 -5.77 -19.98
N PHE A 91 11.46 -6.11 -19.87
CA PHE A 91 10.37 -5.17 -20.13
C PHE A 91 10.42 -3.97 -19.16
N LEU A 92 10.58 -4.23 -17.86
CA LEU A 92 10.67 -3.19 -16.83
C LEU A 92 11.94 -2.34 -17.01
N GLN A 93 13.07 -2.95 -17.36
CA GLN A 93 14.31 -2.23 -17.67
C GLN A 93 14.14 -1.31 -18.88
N ARG A 94 13.49 -1.77 -19.96
CA ARG A 94 13.19 -0.94 -21.12
C ARG A 94 12.30 0.24 -20.74
N ARG A 95 11.27 0.02 -19.92
CA ARG A 95 10.40 1.10 -19.43
C ARG A 95 11.14 2.09 -18.55
N SER A 96 12.04 1.63 -17.69
CA SER A 96 12.88 2.47 -16.84
C SER A 96 13.78 3.40 -17.68
N ARG A 97 14.40 2.89 -18.75
CA ARG A 97 15.26 3.70 -19.67
C ARG A 97 14.52 4.82 -20.41
N VAL A 98 13.21 4.72 -20.57
CA VAL A 98 12.38 5.75 -21.22
C VAL A 98 12.12 6.94 -20.29
N LEU A 99 12.25 6.75 -18.98
CA LEU A 99 12.04 7.82 -18.00
C LEU A 99 13.17 8.84 -18.02
N LEU A 100 12.85 10.04 -17.53
CA LEU A 100 13.83 11.11 -17.36
C LEU A 100 14.74 10.78 -16.18
N GLY A 101 16.06 10.86 -16.41
CA GLY A 101 17.07 10.79 -15.36
C GLY A 101 17.29 12.14 -14.68
N ASN A 102 18.10 12.16 -13.62
CA ASN A 102 18.38 13.39 -12.85
C ASN A 102 19.04 14.48 -13.71
N GLU A 103 20.00 14.12 -14.57
CA GLU A 103 20.67 15.07 -15.48
C GLU A 103 19.69 15.66 -16.51
N GLU A 104 18.79 14.83 -17.05
CA GLU A 104 17.77 15.27 -18.01
C GLU A 104 16.73 16.20 -17.35
N LEU A 105 16.39 15.96 -16.08
CA LEU A 105 15.52 16.84 -15.30
C LEU A 105 16.20 18.17 -14.98
N GLN A 106 17.48 18.17 -14.61
CA GLN A 106 18.27 19.39 -14.43
C GLN A 106 18.38 20.21 -15.73
N HIS A 107 18.60 19.52 -16.85
CA HIS A 107 18.63 20.17 -18.16
C HIS A 107 17.26 20.77 -18.53
N LEU A 108 16.16 20.06 -18.26
CA LEU A 108 14.81 20.57 -18.45
C LEU A 108 14.55 21.82 -17.62
N TRP A 109 14.95 21.82 -16.34
CA TRP A 109 14.86 22.99 -15.47
C TRP A 109 15.60 24.19 -16.06
N PHE A 110 16.85 24.00 -16.48
CA PHE A 110 17.66 25.05 -17.11
C PHE A 110 17.02 25.60 -18.40
N LEU A 111 16.43 24.74 -19.24
CA LEU A 111 15.74 25.19 -20.45
C LEU A 111 14.49 26.01 -20.13
N LEU A 112 13.73 25.61 -19.11
CA LEU A 112 12.55 26.36 -18.67
C LEU A 112 12.95 27.74 -18.13
N ASP A 113 13.96 27.79 -17.26
CA ASP A 113 14.52 29.03 -16.69
C ASP A 113 15.01 29.98 -17.78
N LYS A 114 15.66 29.47 -18.83
CA LYS A 114 16.15 30.28 -19.96
C LYS A 114 15.05 30.89 -20.83
N HIS A 115 13.91 30.21 -20.98
CA HIS A 115 12.82 30.60 -21.88
C HIS A 115 11.58 31.14 -21.14
N HIS A 116 11.76 31.65 -19.91
CA HIS A 116 10.67 32.32 -19.19
C HIS A 116 10.21 33.61 -19.91
N THR A 117 8.92 33.91 -19.81
CA THR A 117 8.27 35.05 -20.47
C THR A 117 8.00 36.18 -19.47
N PRO A 118 8.67 37.35 -19.58
CA PRO A 118 8.36 38.53 -18.76
C PRO A 118 6.93 39.06 -19.02
N PRO A 119 6.32 39.85 -18.10
CA PRO A 119 6.82 40.29 -16.79
C PRO A 119 6.70 39.21 -15.70
N LEU A 120 7.63 39.24 -14.74
CA LEU A 120 7.55 38.43 -13.52
C LEU A 120 6.38 38.95 -12.67
N VAL A 121 5.48 38.06 -12.30
CA VAL A 121 4.38 38.36 -11.37
C VAL A 121 4.78 37.75 -10.03
N ALA A 122 4.98 38.59 -9.01
CA ALA A 122 5.30 38.13 -7.65
C ALA A 122 6.51 37.19 -7.54
N ASP A 123 7.61 37.48 -8.26
CA ASP A 123 8.83 36.65 -8.35
C ASP A 123 8.64 35.23 -8.93
N GLU A 124 7.45 34.87 -9.43
CA GLU A 124 7.24 33.60 -10.11
C GLU A 124 7.60 33.69 -11.59
N GLN A 125 8.42 32.74 -12.04
CA GLN A 125 8.76 32.59 -13.45
C GLN A 125 7.59 31.96 -14.21
N MET A 126 7.13 32.65 -15.25
CA MET A 126 6.00 32.24 -16.07
C MET A 126 6.47 31.88 -17.48
N ILE A 127 5.75 30.99 -18.17
CA ILE A 127 6.03 30.63 -19.56
C ILE A 127 4.75 30.67 -20.39
N ASN A 128 4.79 31.34 -21.54
CA ASN A 128 3.70 31.34 -22.52
C ASN A 128 3.72 30.04 -23.37
N TYR A 129 2.64 29.79 -24.12
CA TYR A 129 2.56 28.57 -24.94
C TYR A 129 3.60 28.50 -26.08
N HIS A 130 4.02 29.64 -26.63
CA HIS A 130 4.98 29.67 -27.73
C HIS A 130 6.39 29.29 -27.26
N ASP A 131 6.83 29.81 -26.13
CA ASP A 131 8.11 29.48 -25.49
C ASP A 131 8.07 28.07 -24.90
N PHE A 132 6.92 27.61 -24.41
CA PHE A 132 6.70 26.20 -24.03
C PHE A 132 6.98 25.23 -25.20
N LEU A 133 6.57 25.58 -26.42
CA LEU A 133 6.88 24.78 -27.61
C LEU A 133 8.37 24.85 -28.00
N LYS A 134 9.03 26.02 -27.87
CA LYS A 134 10.49 26.12 -28.09
C LYS A 134 11.27 25.23 -27.13
N VAL A 135 10.87 25.20 -25.86
CA VAL A 135 11.45 24.29 -24.87
C VAL A 135 11.18 22.84 -25.27
N ALA A 136 9.98 22.50 -25.77
CA ALA A 136 9.66 21.15 -26.23
C ALA A 136 10.54 20.66 -27.41
N GLU A 137 10.94 21.56 -28.30
CA GLU A 137 11.84 21.26 -29.43
C GLU A 137 13.29 21.03 -28.97
N GLN A 138 13.73 21.79 -27.97
CA GLN A 138 15.08 21.70 -27.40
C GLN A 138 15.19 20.57 -26.37
N ALA A 139 14.09 20.25 -25.68
CA ALA A 139 14.01 19.16 -24.73
C ALA A 139 14.03 17.83 -25.49
N GLY A 140 14.89 16.91 -25.05
CA GLY A 140 15.12 15.63 -25.73
C GLY A 140 13.84 14.82 -26.00
N SER A 141 13.95 13.77 -26.83
CA SER A 141 12.81 12.96 -27.28
C SER A 141 11.93 12.40 -26.17
N LYS A 142 12.50 12.12 -24.99
CA LYS A 142 11.77 11.65 -23.79
C LYS A 142 10.83 12.70 -23.20
N CYS A 143 11.17 13.99 -23.30
CA CYS A 143 10.37 15.08 -22.73
C CYS A 143 9.09 15.35 -23.53
N LYS A 144 9.04 14.96 -24.81
CA LYS A 144 7.94 15.28 -25.73
C LYS A 144 6.56 14.88 -25.20
N SER A 145 6.46 13.79 -24.43
CA SER A 145 5.17 13.35 -23.85
C SER A 145 4.60 14.29 -22.78
N PHE A 146 5.41 15.17 -22.21
CA PHE A 146 4.99 16.16 -21.21
C PHE A 146 4.56 17.49 -21.84
N PHE A 147 5.07 17.81 -23.04
CA PHE A 147 4.76 19.03 -23.76
C PHE A 147 3.54 18.87 -24.67
N THR A 148 2.35 18.74 -24.07
CA THR A 148 1.08 18.66 -24.81
C THR A 148 0.18 19.85 -24.50
N ALA A 149 -0.62 20.28 -25.48
CA ALA A 149 -1.60 21.36 -25.30
C ALA A 149 -2.57 21.05 -24.14
N THR A 150 -2.94 19.77 -23.95
CA THR A 150 -3.79 19.34 -22.84
C THR A 150 -3.16 19.53 -21.46
N ILE A 151 -1.85 19.35 -21.34
CA ILE A 151 -1.15 19.57 -20.06
C ILE A 151 -1.05 21.07 -19.79
N PHE A 152 -0.69 21.86 -20.80
CA PHE A 152 -0.64 23.31 -20.69
C PHE A 152 -2.00 23.89 -20.26
N GLY A 153 -3.09 23.47 -20.92
CA GLY A 153 -4.43 23.91 -20.56
C GLY A 153 -4.90 23.49 -19.17
N LYS A 154 -4.43 22.35 -18.64
CA LYS A 154 -4.74 21.90 -17.26
C LYS A 154 -4.01 22.72 -16.20
N LEU A 155 -2.81 23.21 -16.51
CA LEU A 155 -2.01 24.05 -15.61
C LEU A 155 -2.35 25.53 -15.74
N TYR A 156 -3.15 25.90 -16.74
CA TYR A 156 -3.57 27.27 -16.97
C TYR A 156 -4.62 27.71 -15.95
N GLN A 157 -4.30 28.74 -15.16
CA GLN A 157 -5.15 29.25 -14.09
C GLN A 157 -5.93 30.51 -14.51
N ASN A 158 -6.42 30.57 -15.76
CA ASN A 158 -7.16 31.73 -16.30
C ASN A 158 -6.40 33.07 -16.12
N GLU A 159 -5.10 33.06 -16.36
CA GLU A 159 -4.28 34.27 -16.27
C GLU A 159 -4.45 35.14 -17.53
N ASN A 160 -4.59 36.46 -17.37
CA ASN A 160 -4.83 37.42 -18.45
C ASN A 160 -3.83 37.39 -19.61
N TYR A 161 -2.64 36.81 -19.40
CA TYR A 161 -1.54 36.76 -20.38
C TYR A 161 -1.34 35.38 -21.02
N GLY A 162 -2.17 34.38 -20.71
CA GLY A 162 -2.06 33.06 -21.35
C GLY A 162 -0.80 32.27 -20.94
N ARG A 163 -0.28 32.45 -19.71
CA ARG A 163 0.95 31.81 -19.23
C ARG A 163 0.67 30.82 -18.11
N ILE A 164 1.65 29.97 -17.85
CA ILE A 164 1.64 29.02 -16.72
C ILE A 164 2.89 29.22 -15.85
N PRO A 165 2.81 28.96 -14.53
CA PRO A 165 3.99 28.97 -13.67
C PRO A 165 4.94 27.81 -14.02
N ILE A 166 6.22 28.13 -14.24
CA ILE A 166 7.25 27.16 -14.58
C ILE A 166 7.40 26.10 -13.48
N MET A 167 7.38 26.54 -12.22
CA MET A 167 7.46 25.66 -11.05
C MET A 167 6.35 24.61 -11.04
N GLN A 168 5.11 24.99 -11.36
CA GLN A 168 3.99 24.06 -11.39
C GLN A 168 4.15 23.01 -12.50
N PHE A 169 4.61 23.43 -13.68
CA PHE A 169 4.90 22.49 -14.77
C PHE A 169 6.05 21.55 -14.43
N PHE A 170 7.15 22.08 -13.87
CA PHE A 170 8.30 21.27 -13.49
C PHE A 170 7.93 20.25 -12.40
N ASN A 171 7.18 20.67 -11.38
CA ASN A 171 6.66 19.79 -10.33
C ASN A 171 5.72 18.71 -10.89
N TYR A 172 4.90 19.05 -11.89
CA TYR A 172 4.08 18.06 -12.61
C TYR A 172 4.94 16.99 -13.30
N VAL A 173 6.00 17.40 -14.01
CA VAL A 173 6.92 16.47 -14.68
C VAL A 173 7.63 15.58 -13.65
N MET A 174 8.18 16.19 -12.60
CA MET A 174 8.83 15.49 -11.48
C MET A 174 7.92 14.44 -10.86
N ARG A 175 6.70 14.84 -10.46
CA ARG A 175 5.72 13.93 -9.84
C ARG A 175 5.33 12.79 -10.77
N LYS A 176 5.17 13.06 -12.08
CA LYS A 176 4.81 12.03 -13.06
C LYS A 176 5.96 11.06 -13.34
N VAL A 177 7.20 11.53 -13.43
CA VAL A 177 8.39 10.68 -13.54
C VAL A 177 8.53 9.82 -12.30
N TRP A 178 8.42 10.40 -11.11
CA TRP A 178 8.47 9.70 -9.84
C TRP A 178 7.40 8.60 -9.75
N LEU A 179 6.13 8.90 -10.03
CA LEU A 179 5.05 7.89 -10.04
C LEU A 179 5.36 6.71 -10.96
N HIS A 180 5.92 6.96 -12.14
CA HIS A 180 6.31 5.90 -13.07
C HIS A 180 7.51 5.10 -12.57
N GLN A 181 8.53 5.76 -12.03
CA GLN A 181 9.71 5.12 -11.43
C GLN A 181 9.29 4.21 -10.28
N THR A 182 8.49 4.73 -9.34
CA THR A 182 7.98 3.99 -8.19
C THR A 182 7.10 2.82 -8.62
N ARG A 183 6.21 3.01 -9.59
CA ARG A 183 5.40 1.92 -10.15
C ARG A 183 6.28 0.81 -10.72
N ILE A 184 7.34 1.15 -11.45
CA ILE A 184 8.28 0.17 -12.01
C ILE A 184 9.04 -0.52 -10.90
N GLY A 185 9.50 0.22 -9.88
CA GLY A 185 10.14 -0.32 -8.69
C GLY A 185 9.29 -1.38 -7.99
N LEU A 186 8.04 -1.03 -7.65
CA LEU A 186 7.08 -1.98 -7.05
C LEU A 186 6.79 -3.18 -7.97
N SER A 187 6.75 -2.98 -9.28
CA SER A 187 6.51 -4.05 -10.25
C SER A 187 7.64 -5.07 -10.35
N LEU A 188 8.84 -4.77 -9.84
CA LEU A 188 9.94 -5.72 -9.75
C LEU A 188 9.68 -6.80 -8.69
N TYR A 189 8.92 -6.48 -7.63
CA TYR A 189 8.60 -7.41 -6.54
C TYR A 189 7.33 -8.23 -6.80
N ASP A 190 6.49 -7.83 -7.75
CA ASP A 190 5.34 -8.65 -8.17
C ASP A 190 5.83 -9.89 -8.93
N VAL A 191 6.07 -11.02 -8.26
CA VAL A 191 6.55 -12.26 -8.91
C VAL A 191 5.57 -12.76 -9.98
N THR A 192 4.26 -12.51 -9.79
CA THR A 192 3.22 -13.03 -10.70
C THR A 192 3.01 -12.18 -11.95
N GLY A 193 3.28 -10.88 -11.88
CA GLY A 193 3.10 -9.92 -12.96
C GLY A 193 1.64 -9.56 -13.23
N LEU A 194 0.79 -9.70 -12.21
CA LEU A 194 -0.63 -9.42 -12.28
C LEU A 194 -0.99 -8.02 -11.73
N GLY A 195 0.00 -7.26 -11.29
CA GLY A 195 -0.15 -5.88 -10.81
C GLY A 195 -0.57 -5.76 -9.35
N TYR A 196 -0.42 -6.83 -8.57
CA TYR A 196 -0.65 -6.85 -7.14
C TYR A 196 0.58 -7.36 -6.40
N LEU A 197 0.72 -6.96 -5.14
CA LEU A 197 1.75 -7.42 -4.22
C LEU A 197 1.11 -8.23 -3.10
N LYS A 198 1.74 -9.36 -2.77
CA LYS A 198 1.46 -10.11 -1.54
C LYS A 198 2.23 -9.51 -0.37
N GLU A 199 1.93 -9.99 0.83
CA GLU A 199 2.59 -9.54 2.07
C GLU A 199 4.11 -9.68 1.97
N THR A 200 4.61 -10.85 1.56
CA THR A 200 6.03 -11.12 1.36
C THR A 200 6.69 -10.19 0.34
N ASP A 201 5.97 -9.84 -0.72
CA ASP A 201 6.51 -8.97 -1.79
C ASP A 201 6.71 -7.54 -1.26
N LEU A 202 5.75 -7.05 -0.46
CA LEU A 202 5.82 -5.74 0.17
C LEU A 202 6.81 -5.70 1.34
N GLU A 203 6.93 -6.78 2.11
CA GLU A 203 7.99 -6.94 3.12
C GLU A 203 9.36 -6.77 2.48
N ASN A 204 9.65 -7.48 1.39
CA ASN A 204 10.92 -7.36 0.65
C ASN A 204 11.18 -5.95 0.14
N TYR A 205 10.16 -5.27 -0.38
CA TYR A 205 10.29 -3.87 -0.80
C TYR A 205 10.65 -2.94 0.36
N ILE A 206 9.97 -3.06 1.51
CA ILE A 206 10.24 -2.23 2.68
C ILE A 206 11.63 -2.54 3.25
N LEU A 207 12.03 -3.82 3.29
CA LEU A 207 13.35 -4.27 3.71
C LEU A 207 14.48 -3.60 2.92
N GLU A 208 14.34 -3.52 1.59
CA GLU A 208 15.33 -2.85 0.72
C GLU A 208 15.27 -1.32 0.84
N LEU A 209 14.13 -0.77 1.24
CA LEU A 209 13.98 0.67 1.42
C LEU A 209 14.62 1.17 2.72
N ILE A 210 14.58 0.40 3.81
CA ILE A 210 15.07 0.83 5.14
C ILE A 210 16.50 1.40 5.13
N PRO A 211 17.51 0.77 4.48
CA PRO A 211 18.87 1.32 4.40
C PRO A 211 18.94 2.71 3.78
N THR A 212 17.97 3.08 2.94
CA THR A 212 17.90 4.38 2.28
C THR A 212 17.26 5.47 3.13
N LEU A 213 16.78 5.15 4.34
CA LEU A 213 16.09 6.08 5.25
C LEU A 213 17.08 6.51 6.36
N PRO A 214 17.74 7.68 6.25
CA PRO A 214 18.77 8.13 7.20
C PRO A 214 18.21 8.36 8.60
N ARG A 215 16.90 8.62 8.77
CA ARG A 215 16.30 8.77 10.11
C ARG A 215 16.00 7.44 10.80
N ASN A 216 15.83 6.37 10.02
CA ASN A 216 15.93 5.01 10.52
C ASN A 216 17.40 4.60 10.72
N SER A 217 18.36 5.54 10.72
CA SER A 217 19.78 5.26 11.00
C SER A 217 20.03 4.68 12.38
N GLN A 218 19.11 4.80 13.35
CA GLN A 218 19.20 3.97 14.54
C GLN A 218 19.11 2.47 14.17
N LEU A 219 18.15 2.07 13.31
CA LEU A 219 18.09 0.72 12.74
C LEU A 219 19.27 0.41 11.78
N HIS A 220 19.73 1.35 10.94
CA HIS A 220 20.86 1.10 10.02
C HIS A 220 22.22 1.00 10.75
N THR A 221 22.44 1.78 11.82
CA THR A 221 23.61 1.66 12.70
C THR A 221 23.60 0.30 13.40
N TRP A 222 22.42 -0.25 13.73
CA TRP A 222 22.26 -1.60 14.26
C TRP A 222 22.60 -2.69 13.22
N ILE A 223 22.35 -2.44 11.93
CA ILE A 223 22.65 -3.35 10.81
C ILE A 223 24.17 -3.38 10.51
N ILE A 224 24.85 -2.24 10.43
CA ILE A 224 26.28 -2.17 10.06
C ILE A 224 27.22 -2.55 11.22
N LYS A 225 26.87 -2.23 12.47
CA LYS A 225 27.72 -2.55 13.65
C LYS A 225 27.49 -3.97 14.20
N GLY A 226 27.42 -4.97 13.33
CA GLY A 226 27.30 -6.37 13.73
C GLY A 226 28.36 -6.78 14.78
N GLY A 227 27.94 -6.87 16.05
CA GLY A 227 28.79 -7.27 17.19
C GLY A 227 29.70 -6.12 17.64
N TYR A 228 29.51 -5.49 18.80
CA TYR A 228 29.86 -6.06 20.10
C TYR A 228 29.17 -5.29 21.25
N ARG A 229 27.91 -4.84 21.11
CA ARG A 229 27.23 -4.11 22.20
C ARG A 229 25.71 -3.90 22.09
N LEU A 230 24.98 -4.69 21.32
CA LEU A 230 23.52 -4.56 21.24
C LEU A 230 22.81 -5.80 21.77
N ASN A 231 21.81 -5.56 22.61
CA ASN A 231 20.96 -6.58 23.22
C ASN A 231 20.14 -7.32 22.14
N ILE A 232 19.81 -8.59 22.38
CA ILE A 232 19.04 -9.47 21.49
C ILE A 232 17.70 -8.82 21.04
N LEU A 233 17.13 -7.96 21.89
CA LEU A 233 15.90 -7.19 21.66
C LEU A 233 15.96 -6.24 20.45
N GLU A 234 17.16 -5.76 20.10
CA GLU A 234 17.38 -4.77 19.05
C GLU A 234 17.41 -5.41 17.65
N ARG A 235 17.76 -6.70 17.55
CA ARG A 235 17.70 -7.45 16.28
C ARG A 235 16.29 -7.95 15.95
N SER A 236 15.49 -8.31 16.95
CA SER A 236 14.11 -8.75 16.75
C SER A 236 13.19 -7.60 16.35
N PHE A 237 13.44 -6.38 16.82
CA PHE A 237 12.64 -5.19 16.47
C PHE A 237 12.54 -4.96 14.97
N TYR A 238 13.56 -5.32 14.18
CA TYR A 238 13.54 -5.12 12.73
C TYR A 238 12.39 -5.88 12.04
N SER A 239 12.19 -7.15 12.41
CA SER A 239 11.08 -7.95 11.89
C SER A 239 9.73 -7.35 12.32
N PHE A 240 9.63 -6.82 13.54
CA PHE A 240 8.42 -6.15 14.02
C PHE A 240 8.16 -4.83 13.30
N TYR A 241 9.19 -4.02 13.02
CA TYR A 241 9.06 -2.79 12.26
C TYR A 241 8.51 -3.05 10.85
N VAL A 242 9.10 -4.02 10.14
CA VAL A 242 8.65 -4.40 8.80
C VAL A 242 7.21 -4.89 8.86
N CYS A 243 6.88 -5.74 9.82
CA CYS A 243 5.52 -6.20 10.06
C CYS A 243 4.56 -5.02 10.29
N THR A 244 4.90 -4.06 11.16
CA THR A 244 4.10 -2.86 11.45
C THR A 244 3.87 -2.00 10.21
N ALA A 245 4.91 -1.78 9.41
CA ALA A 245 4.82 -0.99 8.19
C ALA A 245 3.94 -1.68 7.14
N VAL A 246 4.19 -2.97 6.86
CA VAL A 246 3.40 -3.76 5.90
C VAL A 246 1.95 -3.88 6.35
N ARG A 247 1.70 -4.11 7.64
CA ARG A 247 0.35 -4.25 8.17
C ARG A 247 -0.49 -3.01 7.95
N LYS A 248 0.08 -1.81 8.04
CA LYS A 248 -0.62 -0.57 7.70
C LYS A 248 -1.13 -0.57 6.26
N PHE A 249 -0.33 -1.02 5.29
CA PHE A 249 -0.81 -1.12 3.90
C PHE A 249 -1.94 -2.15 3.76
N PHE A 250 -1.78 -3.35 4.32
CA PHE A 250 -2.80 -4.41 4.22
C PHE A 250 -4.10 -4.06 4.93
N PHE A 251 -4.04 -3.42 6.08
CA PHE A 251 -5.23 -3.03 6.83
C PHE A 251 -6.13 -2.08 6.01
N PHE A 252 -5.56 -1.06 5.38
CA PHE A 252 -6.36 -0.05 4.65
C PHE A 252 -6.61 -0.39 3.18
N LEU A 253 -5.73 -1.14 2.51
CA LEU A 253 -5.83 -1.41 1.07
C LEU A 253 -6.35 -2.82 0.74
N ASP A 254 -6.46 -3.71 1.72
CA ASP A 254 -7.06 -5.04 1.56
C ASP A 254 -8.19 -5.29 2.59
N PRO A 255 -9.28 -4.49 2.54
CA PRO A 255 -10.40 -4.62 3.48
C PRO A 255 -11.09 -5.99 3.45
N MET A 256 -10.98 -6.70 2.33
CA MET A 256 -11.54 -8.05 2.15
C MET A 256 -10.57 -9.17 2.56
N ARG A 257 -9.36 -8.84 3.05
CA ARG A 257 -8.33 -9.79 3.49
C ARG A 257 -7.99 -10.84 2.43
N THR A 258 -7.90 -10.43 1.18
CA THR A 258 -7.53 -11.28 0.03
C THR A 258 -6.05 -11.68 0.03
N GLY A 259 -5.21 -11.02 0.84
CA GLY A 259 -3.76 -11.16 0.85
C GLY A 259 -3.08 -10.53 -0.37
N LYS A 260 -3.77 -9.62 -1.06
CA LYS A 260 -3.29 -8.98 -2.30
C LYS A 260 -3.67 -7.50 -2.35
N ILE A 261 -2.69 -6.64 -2.55
CA ILE A 261 -2.89 -5.20 -2.75
C ILE A 261 -2.47 -4.80 -4.16
N LYS A 262 -3.27 -4.00 -4.86
CA LYS A 262 -2.88 -3.51 -6.19
C LYS A 262 -1.78 -2.46 -6.06
N ILE A 263 -0.79 -2.51 -6.95
CA ILE A 263 0.31 -1.52 -6.99
C ILE A 263 -0.25 -0.10 -7.19
N LEU A 264 -1.33 0.04 -7.97
CA LEU A 264 -1.98 1.33 -8.18
C LEU A 264 -2.58 1.92 -6.90
N ASP A 265 -3.11 1.08 -6.02
CA ASP A 265 -3.72 1.52 -4.76
C ASP A 265 -2.63 1.97 -3.78
N ILE A 266 -1.47 1.29 -3.77
CA ILE A 266 -0.26 1.70 -3.00
C ILE A 266 0.24 3.08 -3.44
N LEU A 267 0.23 3.36 -4.75
CA LEU A 267 0.64 4.66 -5.28
C LEU A 267 -0.37 5.77 -4.99
N ALA A 268 -1.64 5.44 -4.77
CA ALA A 268 -2.71 6.41 -4.56
C ALA A 268 -2.96 6.75 -3.09
N CYS A 269 -2.59 5.87 -2.15
CA CYS A 269 -2.95 6.01 -0.74
C CYS A 269 -2.11 7.02 0.06
N GLY A 270 -1.04 7.57 -0.52
CA GLY A 270 -0.15 8.54 0.15
C GLY A 270 0.76 7.95 1.24
N PHE A 271 0.55 6.70 1.66
CA PHE A 271 1.39 6.05 2.68
C PHE A 271 2.84 5.91 2.26
N LEU A 272 3.07 5.68 0.95
CA LEU A 272 4.42 5.61 0.42
C LEU A 272 5.13 6.97 0.48
N ASP A 273 4.40 8.07 0.32
CA ASP A 273 4.95 9.41 0.46
C ASP A 273 5.41 9.64 1.90
N ASN A 274 4.57 9.29 2.90
CA ASN A 274 4.94 9.34 4.32
C ASN A 274 6.17 8.48 4.64
N LEU A 275 6.29 7.30 4.02
CA LEU A 275 7.45 6.43 4.21
C LEU A 275 8.74 7.05 3.63
N LEU A 276 8.63 7.70 2.46
CA LEU A 276 9.77 8.34 1.78
C LEU A 276 10.16 9.69 2.37
N GLU A 277 9.23 10.39 3.02
CA GLU A 277 9.50 11.62 3.78
C GLU A 277 10.57 11.40 4.86
N LEU A 278 10.67 10.18 5.39
CA LEU A 278 11.71 9.79 6.35
C LEU A 278 13.14 9.77 5.76
N ARG A 279 13.28 10.04 4.47
CA ARG A 279 14.58 10.29 3.82
C ARG A 279 15.13 11.68 4.12
N ASP A 280 14.26 12.64 4.43
CA ASP A 280 14.66 14.01 4.72
C ASP A 280 15.32 14.09 6.10
N GLU A 281 16.57 14.55 6.13
CA GLU A 281 17.36 14.67 7.36
C GLU A 281 16.91 15.87 8.22
N GLU A 282 16.25 16.86 7.60
CA GLU A 282 15.78 18.10 8.24
C GLU A 282 14.39 17.97 8.87
N LEU A 283 13.75 16.79 8.76
CA LEU A 283 12.42 16.54 9.28
C LEU A 283 12.35 16.80 10.80
N SER A 284 11.36 17.59 11.24
CA SER A 284 11.19 17.93 12.65
C SER A 284 10.83 16.71 13.50
N LYS A 285 11.06 16.78 14.82
CA LYS A 285 10.70 15.71 15.76
C LYS A 285 9.19 15.49 15.81
N GLU A 286 8.41 16.56 15.80
CA GLU A 286 6.94 16.51 15.82
C GLU A 286 6.39 15.79 14.57
N MET A 287 6.94 16.10 13.39
CA MET A 287 6.55 15.41 12.16
C MET A 287 6.92 13.92 12.22
N GLN A 288 8.06 13.57 12.80
CA GLN A 288 8.45 12.16 13.02
C GLN A 288 7.48 11.43 13.95
N GLU A 289 7.05 12.06 15.04
CA GLU A 289 6.11 11.45 15.99
C GLU A 289 4.70 11.28 15.41
N SER A 290 4.30 12.18 14.50
CA SER A 290 3.04 12.08 13.75
C SER A 290 3.10 11.01 12.64
N ASN A 291 4.29 10.75 12.08
CA ASN A 291 4.45 9.79 11.01
C ASN A 291 4.49 8.36 11.57
N TRP A 292 3.47 7.57 11.22
CA TRP A 292 3.35 6.18 11.67
C TRP A 292 4.51 5.29 11.23
N PHE A 293 5.12 5.56 10.07
CA PHE A 293 6.23 4.75 9.56
C PHE A 293 7.57 5.07 10.21
N SER A 294 7.62 6.10 11.08
CA SER A 294 8.84 6.45 11.78
C SER A 294 9.23 5.38 12.80
N ALA A 295 10.52 5.19 13.02
CA ALA A 295 11.01 4.29 14.07
C ALA A 295 10.45 4.62 15.47
N PRO A 296 10.35 5.89 15.91
CA PRO A 296 9.71 6.24 17.18
C PRO A 296 8.25 5.77 17.28
N SER A 297 7.44 5.95 16.24
CA SER A 297 6.04 5.52 16.22
C SER A 297 5.93 4.00 16.29
N ALA A 298 6.72 3.27 15.50
CA ALA A 298 6.74 1.81 15.55
C ALA A 298 7.23 1.28 16.91
N LEU A 299 8.24 1.91 17.51
CA LEU A 299 8.72 1.59 18.86
C LEU A 299 7.65 1.85 19.92
N ARG A 300 6.86 2.92 19.80
CA ARG A 300 5.75 3.22 20.72
C ARG A 300 4.73 2.08 20.71
N VAL A 301 4.30 1.65 19.53
CA VAL A 301 3.29 0.59 19.36
C VAL A 301 3.83 -0.76 19.84
N TYR A 302 5.07 -1.09 19.48
CA TYR A 302 5.73 -2.31 19.93
C TYR A 302 6.00 -2.31 21.45
N GLY A 303 6.41 -1.16 22.01
CA GLY A 303 6.61 -1.00 23.45
C GLY A 303 5.31 -1.14 24.24
N GLN A 304 4.20 -0.62 23.71
CA GLN A 304 2.87 -0.86 24.29
C GLN A 304 2.52 -2.35 24.31
N TYR A 305 2.78 -3.08 23.23
CA TYR A 305 2.57 -4.53 23.17
C TYR A 305 3.36 -5.26 24.25
N LEU A 306 4.67 -4.99 24.36
CA LEU A 306 5.54 -5.59 25.38
C LEU A 306 5.14 -5.23 26.82
N ASN A 307 4.56 -4.06 27.03
CA ASN A 307 4.07 -3.65 28.36
C ASN A 307 2.78 -4.37 28.75
N LEU A 308 1.98 -4.81 27.77
CA LEU A 308 0.76 -5.58 28.00
C LEU A 308 1.08 -7.06 28.26
N ASP A 309 2.01 -7.64 27.50
CA ASP A 309 2.52 -9.01 27.63
C ASP A 309 3.35 -9.18 28.93
N LYS A 310 2.69 -9.57 30.03
CA LYS A 310 3.29 -9.64 31.36
C LYS A 310 3.98 -10.96 31.62
N ASP A 311 3.52 -12.04 31.01
CA ASP A 311 4.13 -13.35 31.14
C ASP A 311 5.28 -13.56 30.12
N HIS A 312 5.44 -12.61 29.19
CA HIS A 312 6.48 -12.58 28.16
C HIS A 312 6.44 -13.80 27.25
N ASN A 313 5.23 -14.33 27.01
CA ASN A 313 5.01 -15.47 26.14
C ASN A 313 4.96 -15.08 24.65
N GLY A 314 4.91 -13.77 24.34
CA GLY A 314 4.93 -13.22 23.00
C GLY A 314 3.54 -13.11 22.34
N MET A 315 2.47 -13.42 23.07
CA MET A 315 1.06 -13.24 22.72
C MET A 315 0.35 -12.42 23.80
N LEU A 316 -0.90 -12.02 23.55
CA LEU A 316 -1.71 -11.27 24.51
C LEU A 316 -2.98 -12.01 24.85
N SER A 317 -3.17 -12.28 26.14
CA SER A 317 -4.45 -12.73 26.70
C SER A 317 -5.48 -11.59 26.76
N LYS A 318 -6.76 -11.93 26.98
CA LYS A 318 -7.83 -10.93 27.16
C LYS A 318 -7.55 -10.03 28.37
N GLU A 319 -7.05 -10.61 29.46
CA GLU A 319 -6.73 -9.92 30.71
C GLU A 319 -5.56 -8.94 30.56
N GLU A 320 -4.66 -9.19 29.62
CA GLU A 320 -3.58 -8.28 29.28
C GLU A 320 -4.08 -7.17 28.36
N LEU A 321 -4.81 -7.51 27.31
CA LEU A 321 -5.37 -6.53 26.38
C LEU A 321 -6.37 -5.58 27.05
N SER A 322 -7.06 -6.00 28.11
CA SER A 322 -7.98 -5.15 28.87
C SER A 322 -7.31 -3.92 29.50
N ARG A 323 -5.98 -3.92 29.63
CA ARG A 323 -5.19 -2.79 30.12
C ARG A 323 -4.73 -1.85 29.01
N TYR A 324 -5.12 -2.10 27.76
CA TYR A 324 -4.79 -1.23 26.64
C TYR A 324 -5.34 0.19 26.85
N GLY A 325 -4.53 1.19 26.50
CA GLY A 325 -4.87 2.60 26.67
C GLY A 325 -5.11 2.96 28.15
N THR A 326 -6.32 3.42 28.46
CA THR A 326 -6.78 3.75 29.81
C THR A 326 -7.43 2.57 30.54
N GLY A 327 -7.55 1.41 29.88
CA GLY A 327 -8.19 0.22 30.45
C GLY A 327 -9.70 0.34 30.62
N THR A 328 -10.36 1.20 29.83
CA THR A 328 -11.81 1.45 29.88
C THR A 328 -12.60 0.79 28.76
N LEU A 329 -11.94 -0.04 27.95
CA LEU A 329 -12.63 -0.89 26.98
C LEU A 329 -13.54 -1.87 27.73
N THR A 330 -14.74 -2.07 27.20
CA THR A 330 -15.72 -2.93 27.85
C THR A 330 -15.33 -4.41 27.72
N ASP A 331 -15.60 -5.19 28.78
CA ASP A 331 -15.33 -6.64 28.79
C ASP A 331 -16.03 -7.37 27.63
N VAL A 332 -17.25 -6.91 27.28
CA VAL A 332 -18.06 -7.44 26.18
C VAL A 332 -17.41 -7.17 24.82
N PHE A 333 -16.85 -5.97 24.60
CA PHE A 333 -16.12 -5.66 23.38
C PHE A 333 -14.85 -6.51 23.26
N LEU A 334 -14.10 -6.65 24.36
CA LEU A 334 -12.91 -7.50 24.40
C LEU A 334 -13.24 -8.97 24.12
N ASP A 335 -14.33 -9.50 24.69
CA ASP A 335 -14.81 -10.85 24.36
C ASP A 335 -15.06 -11.03 22.87
N ARG A 336 -15.71 -10.05 22.24
CA ARG A 336 -15.99 -10.09 20.80
C ARG A 336 -14.72 -9.99 19.96
N ILE A 337 -13.71 -9.23 20.38
CA ILE A 337 -12.41 -9.19 19.71
C ILE A 337 -11.78 -10.59 19.65
N PHE A 338 -11.70 -11.30 20.78
CA PHE A 338 -11.09 -12.63 20.85
C PHE A 338 -11.93 -13.72 20.16
N GLN A 339 -13.22 -13.49 19.94
CA GLN A 339 -14.10 -14.36 19.16
C GLN A 339 -13.99 -14.15 17.65
N GLU A 340 -13.82 -12.90 17.20
CA GLU A 340 -13.84 -12.55 15.77
C GLU A 340 -12.45 -12.50 15.14
N CYS A 341 -11.43 -12.17 15.93
CA CYS A 341 -10.06 -12.08 15.47
C CYS A 341 -9.34 -13.43 15.54
N LEU A 342 -8.22 -13.52 14.82
CA LEU A 342 -7.39 -14.71 14.86
C LEU A 342 -6.72 -14.82 16.24
N THR A 343 -6.95 -15.92 16.92
CA THR A 343 -6.37 -16.21 18.24
C THR A 343 -5.77 -17.62 18.23
N TYR A 344 -4.73 -17.81 19.04
CA TYR A 344 -4.05 -19.08 19.24
C TYR A 344 -4.20 -19.45 20.71
N ASP A 345 -4.92 -20.54 21.00
CA ASP A 345 -5.23 -20.98 22.37
C ASP A 345 -5.85 -19.88 23.27
N GLY A 346 -6.61 -18.96 22.66
CA GLY A 346 -7.24 -17.84 23.35
C GLY A 346 -6.38 -16.59 23.48
N GLU A 347 -5.18 -16.57 22.88
CA GLU A 347 -4.26 -15.44 22.89
C GLU A 347 -4.08 -14.82 21.51
N MET A 348 -3.76 -13.53 21.47
CA MET A 348 -3.64 -12.73 20.26
C MET A 348 -2.17 -12.50 19.90
N ASP A 349 -1.81 -12.67 18.62
CA ASP A 349 -0.46 -12.36 18.13
C ASP A 349 -0.26 -10.86 17.81
N TYR A 350 1.00 -10.47 17.62
CA TYR A 350 1.35 -9.08 17.30
C TYR A 350 0.67 -8.56 16.03
N LYS A 351 0.50 -9.40 15.00
CA LYS A 351 -0.17 -9.01 13.74
C LYS A 351 -1.63 -8.63 13.98
N THR A 352 -2.34 -9.43 14.79
CA THR A 352 -3.72 -9.17 15.14
C THR A 352 -3.85 -7.97 16.08
N TYR A 353 -2.90 -7.79 17.00
CA TYR A 353 -2.81 -6.58 17.83
C TYR A 353 -2.64 -5.31 16.98
N LEU A 354 -1.80 -5.36 15.93
CA LEU A 354 -1.64 -4.22 15.02
C LEU A 354 -2.94 -3.86 14.30
N ASP A 355 -3.75 -4.84 13.87
CA ASP A 355 -5.07 -4.56 13.29
C ASP A 355 -5.99 -3.84 14.28
N PHE A 356 -5.98 -4.30 15.53
CA PHE A 356 -6.75 -3.70 16.60
C PHE A 356 -6.32 -2.25 16.86
N VAL A 357 -5.02 -1.98 16.97
CA VAL A 357 -4.50 -0.62 17.17
C VAL A 357 -4.81 0.28 15.96
N LEU A 358 -4.59 -0.20 14.73
CA LEU A 358 -4.88 0.55 13.52
C LEU A 358 -6.36 0.92 13.43
N ALA A 359 -7.26 0.00 13.79
CA ALA A 359 -8.69 0.26 13.82
C ALA A 359 -9.09 1.31 14.87
N LEU A 360 -8.53 1.23 16.08
CA LEU A 360 -8.86 2.17 17.16
C LEU A 360 -8.25 3.56 16.98
N GLU A 361 -7.05 3.68 16.41
CA GLU A 361 -6.46 5.00 16.16
C GLU A 361 -7.09 5.71 14.96
N ASN A 362 -7.68 4.96 14.01
CA ASN A 362 -8.21 5.49 12.75
C ASN A 362 -9.71 5.23 12.60
N ARG A 363 -10.51 5.37 13.67
CA ARG A 363 -11.95 5.03 13.69
C ARG A 363 -12.80 5.74 12.63
N LYS A 364 -12.33 6.87 12.11
CA LYS A 364 -13.01 7.63 11.04
C LYS A 364 -12.91 6.96 9.68
N GLU A 365 -11.87 6.16 9.46
CA GLU A 365 -11.63 5.51 8.18
C GLU A 365 -12.62 4.35 7.96
N PRO A 366 -13.15 4.18 6.74
CA PRO A 366 -14.17 3.17 6.45
C PRO A 366 -13.69 1.74 6.70
N GLN A 367 -12.39 1.46 6.55
CA GLN A 367 -11.79 0.16 6.84
C GLN A 367 -11.78 -0.14 8.34
N SER A 368 -11.51 0.86 9.18
CA SER A 368 -11.60 0.76 10.64
C SER A 368 -13.05 0.57 11.09
N LEU A 369 -13.98 1.33 10.49
CA LEU A 369 -15.41 1.14 10.71
C LEU A 369 -15.83 -0.28 10.35
N GLN A 370 -15.37 -0.83 9.23
CA GLN A 370 -15.67 -2.21 8.83
C GLN A 370 -15.13 -3.24 9.84
N TYR A 371 -13.89 -3.06 10.31
CA TYR A 371 -13.28 -3.92 11.31
C TYR A 371 -14.10 -3.94 12.61
N LEU A 372 -14.44 -2.76 13.14
CA LEU A 372 -15.19 -2.62 14.39
C LEU A 372 -16.65 -3.05 14.22
N PHE A 373 -17.28 -2.74 13.09
CA PHE A 373 -18.65 -3.17 12.79
C PHE A 373 -18.77 -4.69 12.81
N ARG A 374 -17.79 -5.42 12.26
CA ARG A 374 -17.78 -6.88 12.30
C ARG A 374 -17.75 -7.41 13.74
N ILE A 375 -17.04 -6.73 14.65
CA ILE A 375 -16.97 -7.10 16.06
C ILE A 375 -18.34 -6.86 16.74
N LEU A 376 -18.98 -5.73 16.42
CA LEU A 376 -20.28 -5.34 16.97
C LEU A 376 -21.47 -6.13 16.40
N ASP A 377 -21.39 -6.65 15.17
CA ASP A 377 -22.44 -7.47 14.56
C ASP A 377 -22.37 -8.91 15.11
N VAL A 378 -22.76 -9.07 16.38
CA VAL A 378 -22.73 -10.34 17.12
C VAL A 378 -23.47 -11.46 16.40
N GLN A 379 -24.54 -11.13 15.68
CA GLN A 379 -25.41 -12.08 15.00
C GLN A 379 -25.06 -12.25 13.51
N GLN A 380 -24.03 -11.56 13.01
CA GLN A 380 -23.58 -11.56 11.62
C GLN A 380 -24.73 -11.32 10.61
N LYS A 381 -25.64 -10.42 10.96
CA LYS A 381 -26.83 -10.10 10.14
C LYS A 381 -26.54 -9.06 9.06
N GLY A 382 -25.41 -8.36 9.16
CA GLY A 382 -25.04 -7.22 8.33
C GLY A 382 -25.62 -5.88 8.79
N TYR A 383 -26.27 -5.84 9.96
CA TYR A 383 -26.83 -4.62 10.55
C TYR A 383 -26.84 -4.69 12.09
N LEU A 384 -26.73 -3.52 12.73
CA LEU A 384 -26.91 -3.35 14.17
C LEU A 384 -28.35 -2.90 14.43
N ASP A 385 -29.05 -3.65 15.28
CA ASP A 385 -30.39 -3.32 15.74
C ASP A 385 -30.37 -2.88 17.22
N THR A 386 -31.55 -2.54 17.75
CA THR A 386 -31.71 -2.14 19.16
C THR A 386 -31.18 -3.19 20.14
N PHE A 387 -31.25 -4.47 19.80
CA PHE A 387 -30.71 -5.53 20.65
C PHE A 387 -29.18 -5.46 20.67
N SER A 388 -28.54 -5.34 19.51
CA SER A 388 -27.09 -5.18 19.41
C SER A 388 -26.61 -3.96 20.21
N LEU A 389 -27.26 -2.80 20.06
CA LEU A 389 -26.91 -1.59 20.81
C LEU A 389 -27.04 -1.79 22.33
N ASN A 390 -28.16 -2.36 22.79
CA ASN A 390 -28.39 -2.61 24.22
C ASN A 390 -27.37 -3.60 24.80
N TYR A 391 -26.98 -4.61 24.02
CA TYR A 391 -26.01 -5.62 24.46
C TYR A 391 -24.67 -4.99 24.84
N PHE A 392 -24.13 -4.10 24.01
CA PHE A 392 -22.88 -3.38 24.33
C PHE A 392 -23.10 -2.30 25.40
N TYR A 393 -24.20 -1.55 25.32
CA TYR A 393 -24.50 -0.49 26.29
C TYR A 393 -24.60 -1.00 27.74
N ARG A 394 -25.13 -2.21 27.96
CA ARG A 394 -25.19 -2.82 29.30
C ARG A 394 -23.83 -2.91 29.97
N ALA A 395 -22.78 -3.22 29.21
CA ALA A 395 -21.42 -3.33 29.75
C ALA A 395 -20.91 -1.95 30.23
N ILE A 396 -21.22 -0.89 29.49
CA ILE A 396 -20.89 0.49 29.84
C ILE A 396 -21.65 0.89 31.11
N GLN A 397 -22.95 0.61 31.15
CA GLN A 397 -23.79 0.91 32.30
C GLN A 397 -23.30 0.21 33.57
N GLU A 398 -22.80 -1.03 33.46
CA GLU A 398 -22.17 -1.75 34.56
C GLU A 398 -20.87 -1.08 35.02
N GLN A 399 -20.01 -0.65 34.10
CA GLN A 399 -18.78 0.06 34.46
C GLN A 399 -19.09 1.44 35.09
N MET A 400 -20.06 2.21 34.59
CA MET A 400 -20.52 3.47 35.21
C MET A 400 -20.97 3.26 36.66
N LYS A 401 -21.74 2.20 36.92
CA LYS A 401 -22.18 1.84 38.28
C LYS A 401 -21.00 1.53 39.20
N ARG A 402 -19.96 0.83 38.69
CA ARG A 402 -18.72 0.57 39.46
C ARG A 402 -18.00 1.87 39.81
N HIS A 403 -18.04 2.87 38.92
CA HIS A 403 -17.48 4.21 39.14
C HIS A 403 -18.41 5.17 39.90
N LYS A 404 -19.56 4.68 40.43
CA LYS A 404 -20.57 5.47 41.17
C LYS A 404 -21.14 6.65 40.37
N GLN A 405 -21.20 6.51 39.04
CA GLN A 405 -21.86 7.47 38.15
C GLN A 405 -23.33 7.09 37.96
N GLU A 406 -24.20 8.08 37.77
CA GLU A 406 -25.61 7.83 37.47
C GLU A 406 -25.75 7.23 36.06
N PRO A 407 -26.46 6.10 35.91
CA PRO A 407 -26.63 5.47 34.62
C PRO A 407 -27.62 6.25 33.76
N ILE A 408 -27.26 6.45 32.49
CA ILE A 408 -28.14 7.07 31.49
C ILE A 408 -29.15 6.03 30.99
N LEU A 409 -30.35 6.46 30.63
CA LEU A 409 -31.37 5.57 30.08
C LEU A 409 -30.94 5.11 28.69
N PHE A 410 -31.03 3.81 28.44
CA PHE A 410 -30.70 3.23 27.13
C PHE A 410 -31.58 3.80 26.01
N GLU A 411 -32.82 4.17 26.30
CA GLU A 411 -33.75 4.72 25.30
C GLU A 411 -33.23 6.04 24.72
N ASP A 412 -32.65 6.91 25.55
CA ASP A 412 -32.08 8.19 25.12
C ASP A 412 -30.85 7.96 24.23
N VAL A 413 -29.91 7.11 24.67
CA VAL A 413 -28.70 6.77 23.90
C VAL A 413 -29.05 6.09 22.58
N ARG A 414 -30.04 5.18 22.59
CA ARG A 414 -30.54 4.51 21.40
C ARG A 414 -31.06 5.52 20.38
N ASP A 415 -31.94 6.42 20.82
CA ASP A 415 -32.59 7.38 19.94
C ASP A 415 -31.57 8.38 19.38
N GLU A 416 -30.60 8.82 20.19
CA GLU A 416 -29.48 9.66 19.74
C GLU A 416 -28.61 8.96 18.68
N ILE A 417 -28.27 7.68 18.87
CA ILE A 417 -27.53 6.90 17.86
C ILE A 417 -28.30 6.80 16.54
N PHE A 418 -29.61 6.52 16.59
CA PHE A 418 -30.41 6.44 15.37
C PHE A 418 -30.58 7.81 14.69
N ASP A 419 -30.69 8.89 15.45
CA ASP A 419 -30.77 10.26 14.93
C ASP A 419 -29.45 10.74 14.34
N MET A 420 -28.30 10.30 14.89
CA MET A 420 -26.98 10.57 14.32
C MET A 420 -26.77 9.85 12.99
N VAL A 421 -27.09 8.55 12.94
CA VAL A 421 -26.79 7.71 11.78
C VAL A 421 -27.82 7.87 10.66
N LYS A 422 -29.10 8.08 11.02
CA LYS A 422 -30.24 8.16 10.09
C LYS A 422 -30.25 7.01 9.08
N PRO A 423 -30.35 5.75 9.54
CA PRO A 423 -30.23 4.59 8.67
C PRO A 423 -31.33 4.57 7.61
N LYS A 424 -31.01 4.00 6.45
CA LYS A 424 -31.97 3.86 5.35
C LYS A 424 -33.18 2.99 5.72
N GLU A 425 -32.94 1.90 6.42
CA GLU A 425 -34.00 1.08 7.02
C GLU A 425 -34.16 1.46 8.50
N PRO A 426 -35.38 1.83 8.95
CA PRO A 426 -35.61 2.14 10.36
C PRO A 426 -35.16 1.00 11.27
N PHE A 427 -34.49 1.36 12.37
CA PHE A 427 -33.98 0.43 13.39
C PHE A 427 -32.91 -0.56 12.92
N LYS A 428 -32.29 -0.35 11.75
CA LYS A 428 -31.21 -1.19 11.24
C LYS A 428 -30.05 -0.34 10.73
N ILE A 429 -28.98 -0.27 11.50
CA ILE A 429 -27.77 0.46 11.12
C ILE A 429 -26.83 -0.49 10.37
N THR A 430 -26.65 -0.28 9.07
CA THR A 430 -25.64 -1.00 8.29
C THR A 430 -24.29 -0.30 8.33
N LEU A 431 -23.21 -0.99 7.94
CA LEU A 431 -21.89 -0.38 7.78
C LEU A 431 -21.94 0.83 6.82
N GLN A 432 -22.73 0.74 5.75
CA GLN A 432 -22.88 1.83 4.79
C GLN A 432 -23.56 3.05 5.43
N ASP A 433 -24.54 2.84 6.31
CA ASP A 433 -25.18 3.95 7.03
C ASP A 433 -24.16 4.66 7.95
N LEU A 434 -23.33 3.90 8.68
CA LEU A 434 -22.26 4.45 9.52
C LEU A 434 -21.25 5.28 8.70
N ILE A 435 -20.83 4.79 7.54
CA ILE A 435 -19.91 5.51 6.65
C ILE A 435 -20.56 6.79 6.12
N HIS A 436 -21.79 6.71 5.58
CA HIS A 436 -22.46 7.87 4.97
C HIS A 436 -22.86 8.95 5.98
N SER A 437 -23.16 8.57 7.22
CA SER A 437 -23.49 9.53 8.29
C SER A 437 -22.32 10.44 8.68
N GLY A 438 -21.07 10.00 8.46
CA GLY A 438 -19.88 10.70 8.94
C GLY A 438 -19.75 10.76 10.47
N LYS A 439 -20.55 9.95 11.19
CA LYS A 439 -20.58 9.86 12.66
C LYS A 439 -20.30 8.44 13.17
N GLY A 440 -19.86 7.55 12.29
CA GLY A 440 -19.58 6.16 12.64
C GLY A 440 -18.52 6.02 13.73
N ASP A 441 -17.48 6.84 13.72
CA ASP A 441 -16.44 6.86 14.75
C ASP A 441 -17.01 7.12 16.15
N THR A 442 -17.92 8.10 16.24
CA THR A 442 -18.57 8.50 17.48
C THR A 442 -19.48 7.38 18.00
N VAL A 443 -20.32 6.82 17.14
CA VAL A 443 -21.23 5.72 17.49
C VAL A 443 -20.46 4.50 17.99
N LEU A 444 -19.38 4.11 17.29
CA LEU A 444 -18.57 2.97 17.71
C LEU A 444 -17.88 3.25 19.05
N SER A 445 -17.30 4.45 19.23
CA SER A 445 -16.67 4.89 20.48
C SER A 445 -17.62 4.79 21.67
N ILE A 446 -18.85 5.28 21.52
CA ILE A 446 -19.91 5.19 22.53
C ILE A 446 -20.19 3.75 22.91
N LEU A 447 -20.09 2.78 22.01
CA LEU A 447 -20.46 1.39 22.27
C LEU A 447 -19.32 0.53 22.85
N ILE A 448 -18.06 0.93 22.71
CA ILE A 448 -16.90 0.06 23.01
C ILE A 448 -16.09 0.49 24.24
N ASP A 449 -16.08 1.77 24.59
CA ASP A 449 -15.22 2.34 25.63
C ASP A 449 -15.96 3.30 26.57
N LEU A 450 -15.76 3.15 27.88
CA LEU A 450 -16.42 3.99 28.89
C LEU A 450 -15.91 5.44 28.87
N ASN A 451 -14.62 5.69 28.67
CA ASN A 451 -14.10 7.06 28.64
C ASN A 451 -14.61 7.81 27.41
N ASP A 452 -14.61 7.16 26.24
CA ASP A 452 -15.15 7.75 25.02
C ASP A 452 -16.65 8.06 25.17
N PHE A 453 -17.42 7.16 25.77
CA PHE A 453 -18.82 7.41 26.13
C PHE A 453 -18.94 8.63 27.06
N TRP A 454 -18.14 8.67 28.12
CA TRP A 454 -18.16 9.78 29.08
C TRP A 454 -17.80 11.12 28.46
N THR A 455 -16.79 11.15 27.57
CA THR A 455 -16.39 12.35 26.83
C THR A 455 -17.51 12.82 25.91
N TYR A 456 -18.25 11.89 25.29
CA TYR A 456 -19.38 12.22 24.43
C TYR A 456 -20.56 12.81 25.21
N GLU A 457 -20.90 12.24 26.37
CA GLU A 457 -21.98 12.76 27.23
C GLU A 457 -21.67 14.15 27.77
N ASN A 458 -20.41 14.40 28.14
CA ASN A 458 -19.98 15.70 28.68
C ASN A 458 -19.54 16.71 27.62
N ARG A 459 -19.76 16.42 26.33
CA ARG A 459 -19.27 17.26 25.22
C ARG A 459 -19.74 18.71 25.32
N GLU A 460 -20.97 18.95 25.79
CA GLU A 460 -21.52 20.30 25.90
C GLU A 460 -20.84 21.11 27.02
N TYR A 461 -20.48 20.47 28.13
CA TYR A 461 -19.75 21.11 29.22
C TYR A 461 -18.29 21.41 28.85
N ILE A 462 -17.64 20.50 28.12
CA ILE A 462 -16.25 20.67 27.67
C ILE A 462 -16.14 21.85 26.69
N VAL A 463 -17.11 22.01 25.78
CA VAL A 463 -17.14 23.15 24.84
C VAL A 463 -17.35 24.47 25.57
N LEU A 464 -18.14 24.48 26.65
CA LEU A 464 -18.38 25.68 27.46
C LEU A 464 -17.14 26.12 28.24
N ASP A 465 -16.33 25.20 28.78
CA ASP A 465 -15.10 25.57 29.49
C ASP A 465 -14.00 26.07 28.55
N GLY A 466 -13.86 25.49 27.34
CA GLY A 466 -12.93 26.02 26.33
C GLY A 466 -13.28 27.43 25.86
N SER A 467 -14.58 27.75 25.75
CA SER A 467 -15.02 29.11 25.39
C SER A 467 -14.77 30.15 26.49
N LYS A 468 -14.73 29.75 27.76
CA LYS A 468 -14.41 30.65 28.88
C LYS A 468 -12.91 30.96 28.97
N GLU A 469 -12.05 29.99 28.65
CA GLU A 469 -10.59 30.23 28.58
C GLU A 469 -10.23 31.18 27.42
N GLU A 470 -10.91 31.08 26.26
CA GLU A 470 -10.75 32.05 25.17
C GLU A 470 -11.23 33.46 25.57
N ASP A 471 -12.35 33.58 26.29
CA ASP A 471 -12.88 34.86 26.78
C ASP A 471 -12.01 35.53 27.87
N GLU A 472 -11.18 34.77 28.60
CA GLU A 472 -10.20 35.31 29.55
C GLU A 472 -8.91 35.78 28.87
N ILE A 473 -8.52 35.19 27.72
CA ILE A 473 -7.34 35.62 26.94
C ILE A 473 -7.57 36.99 26.29
N TYR A 474 -8.82 37.36 25.97
CA TYR A 474 -9.17 38.68 25.44
C TYR A 474 -9.38 39.77 26.51
N LYS A 475 -9.10 39.48 27.79
CA LYS A 475 -9.22 40.45 28.91
C LYS A 475 -7.90 40.91 29.53
N ILE A 476 -6.76 40.69 28.87
CA ILE A 476 -5.46 41.22 29.31
C ILE A 476 -5.00 42.37 28.41
#